data_AF-A0A357V1S1-F1
#
_entry.id   AF-A0A357V1S1-F1
#
_cell.length_a   1.000
_cell.length_b   1.000
_cell.length_c   1.000
_cell.angle_alpha   90.00
_cell.angle_beta   90.00
_cell.angle_gamma   90.00
#
_symmetry.space_group_name_H-M   'P 1'
#
loop_
_entity.id
_entity.type
_entity.pdbx_description
1 polymer ?
#
loop_
_entity_poly.entity_id
_entity_poly.type
_entity_poly.pdbx_seq_one_letter_code
_entity_poly.pdbx_strand_id
1 'polypeptide(L)'
;MDAETRKNLERISVATVSMQLLKRGLRRVVMAGVRPLNAPVKPLLGEAFTLRFIPAREDLSAPAVLGADGYVPRHAIEEVPEGAVLVIDARRDA
;
A
#
# COMPACT_ATOMS: atom_id res chain seq x y z
N MET A 1 15.18 2.52 2.95
CA MET A 1 15.45 3.51 1.88
C MET A 1 16.39 4.55 2.43
N ASP A 2 17.50 4.83 1.76
CA ASP A 2 18.45 5.85 2.20
C ASP A 2 17.87 7.27 2.06
N ALA A 3 18.41 8.21 2.84
CA ALA A 3 17.90 9.57 2.93
C ALA A 3 18.03 10.36 1.60
N GLU A 4 19.06 10.08 0.82
CA GLU A 4 19.29 10.75 -0.47
C GLU A 4 18.26 10.31 -1.50
N THR A 5 18.02 9.00 -1.63
CA THR A 5 16.98 8.43 -2.49
C THR A 5 15.61 8.99 -2.12
N ARG A 6 15.28 9.05 -0.82
CA ARG A 6 14.01 9.64 -0.36
C ARG A 6 13.85 11.08 -0.84
N LYS A 7 14.83 11.94 -0.54
CA LYS A 7 14.83 13.36 -0.93
C LYS A 7 14.69 13.57 -2.44
N ASN A 8 15.34 12.71 -3.23
CA ASN A 8 15.24 12.77 -4.68
C ASN A 8 13.84 12.37 -5.17
N LEU A 9 13.26 11.31 -4.62
CA LEU A 9 11.92 10.84 -5.00
C LEU A 9 10.80 11.81 -4.58
N GLU A 10 10.94 12.51 -3.45
CA GLU A 10 9.96 13.52 -2.99
C GLU A 10 9.73 14.65 -3.99
N ARG A 11 10.70 14.91 -4.86
CA ARG A 11 10.67 16.01 -5.85
C ARG A 11 10.20 15.57 -7.24
N ILE A 12 9.94 14.28 -7.44
CA ILE A 12 9.66 13.70 -8.76
C ILE A 12 8.20 13.27 -8.82
N SER A 13 7.53 13.60 -9.94
CA SER A 13 6.15 13.18 -10.15
C SER A 13 6.03 11.66 -10.39
N VAL A 14 4.88 11.09 -10.02
CA VAL A 14 4.55 9.68 -10.33
C VAL A 14 4.62 9.40 -11.84
N ALA A 15 4.24 10.37 -12.69
CA ALA A 15 4.32 10.25 -14.14
C ALA A 15 5.78 10.09 -14.62
N THR A 16 6.69 10.89 -14.08
CA THR A 16 8.13 10.81 -14.41
C THR A 16 8.72 9.47 -13.98
N VAL A 17 8.42 9.01 -12.76
CA VAL A 17 8.88 7.69 -12.27
C VAL A 17 8.35 6.57 -13.17
N SER A 18 7.06 6.62 -13.51
CA SER A 18 6.42 5.61 -14.37
C SER A 18 7.09 5.51 -15.74
N MET A 19 7.45 6.65 -16.36
CA MET A 19 8.17 6.68 -17.63
C MET A 19 9.60 6.12 -17.50
N GLN A 20 10.29 6.38 -16.39
CA GLN A 20 11.63 5.83 -16.14
C GLN A 20 11.59 4.30 -15.95
N LEU A 21 10.54 3.78 -15.30
CA LEU A 21 10.33 2.34 -15.16
C LEU A 21 9.93 1.70 -16.51
N LEU A 22 9.12 2.38 -17.31
CA LEU A 22 8.75 1.92 -18.65
C LEU A 22 9.97 1.77 -19.56
N LYS A 23 10.91 2.74 -19.54
CA LYS A 23 12.19 2.65 -20.28
C LYS A 23 13.02 1.43 -19.87
N ARG A 24 12.82 0.92 -18.66
CA ARG A 24 13.47 -0.29 -18.11
C ARG A 24 12.65 -1.57 -18.34
N GLY A 25 11.56 -1.50 -19.11
CA GLY A 25 10.71 -2.64 -19.46
C GLY A 25 9.53 -2.90 -18.50
N LEU A 26 9.38 -2.11 -17.44
CA LEU A 26 8.30 -2.27 -16.47
C LEU A 26 7.05 -1.50 -16.91
N ARG A 27 6.03 -2.24 -17.38
CA ARG A 27 4.83 -1.64 -18.00
C ARG A 27 3.63 -1.48 -17.04
N ARG A 28 3.58 -2.25 -15.95
CA ARG A 28 2.45 -2.28 -15.00
C ARG A 28 2.90 -1.73 -13.64
N VAL A 29 3.10 -0.42 -13.59
CA VAL A 29 3.74 0.27 -12.44
C VAL A 29 2.81 1.20 -11.67
N VAL A 30 1.53 1.24 -12.06
CA VAL A 30 0.50 2.04 -11.41
C VAL A 30 -0.70 1.16 -11.01
N MET A 31 -1.28 1.44 -9.85
CA MET A 31 -2.48 0.74 -9.37
C MET A 31 -3.74 1.37 -9.99
N ALA A 32 -4.45 0.59 -10.80
CA ALA A 32 -5.70 1.04 -11.40
C ALA A 32 -6.82 1.16 -10.35
N GLY A 33 -7.58 2.26 -10.39
CA GLY A 33 -8.73 2.50 -9.51
C GLY A 33 -8.42 3.21 -8.20
N VAL A 34 -7.15 3.28 -7.79
CA VAL A 34 -6.77 4.00 -6.55
C VAL A 34 -6.91 5.51 -6.75
N ARG A 35 -7.53 6.19 -5.79
CA ARG A 35 -7.75 7.64 -5.79
C ARG A 35 -7.46 8.21 -4.39
N PRO A 36 -6.89 9.43 -4.30
CA PRO A 36 -6.70 10.09 -3.01
C PRO A 36 -8.05 10.40 -2.37
N LEU A 37 -8.14 10.18 -1.05
CA LEU A 37 -9.30 10.58 -0.24
C LEU A 37 -9.03 11.91 0.50
N ASN A 38 -7.79 12.40 0.51
CA ASN A 38 -7.39 13.62 1.20
C ASN A 38 -7.54 14.88 0.31
N ALA A 39 -7.89 16.00 0.95
CA ALA A 39 -7.89 17.33 0.34
C ALA A 39 -7.14 18.33 1.26
N PRO A 40 -6.11 19.06 0.77
CA PRO A 40 -5.52 18.94 -0.57
C PRO A 40 -4.82 17.59 -0.75
N VAL A 41 -4.76 17.12 -2.01
CA VAL A 41 -4.06 15.88 -2.36
C VAL A 41 -2.58 16.03 -2.05
N LYS A 42 -2.06 15.18 -1.17
CA LYS A 42 -0.62 15.08 -0.86
C LYS A 42 -0.07 13.76 -1.41
N PRO A 43 1.08 13.77 -2.11
CA PRO A 43 1.77 12.55 -2.50
C PRO A 43 2.17 11.70 -1.28
N LEU A 44 2.17 10.38 -1.45
CA LEU A 44 2.71 9.43 -0.49
C LEU A 44 4.02 8.86 -1.01
N LEU A 45 5.05 8.84 -0.16
CA LEU A 45 6.35 8.24 -0.45
C LEU A 45 6.83 7.43 0.75
N GLY A 46 7.10 6.15 0.51
CA GLY A 46 7.66 5.26 1.51
C GLY A 46 7.87 3.85 0.96
N GLU A 47 8.51 3.01 1.76
CA GLU A 47 8.63 1.59 1.45
C GLU A 47 7.27 0.91 1.61
N ALA A 48 6.98 -0.06 0.75
CA ALA A 48 5.69 -0.75 0.78
C ALA A 48 5.65 -1.73 1.96
N PHE A 49 4.71 -1.52 2.88
CA PHE A 49 4.32 -2.51 3.88
C PHE A 49 3.02 -3.16 3.40
N THR A 50 3.04 -4.46 3.08
CA THR A 50 1.96 -5.06 2.28
C THR A 50 1.01 -5.90 3.12
N LEU A 51 -0.29 -5.66 2.97
CA LEU A 51 -1.37 -6.52 3.48
C LEU A 51 -2.15 -7.12 2.31
N ARG A 52 -2.47 -8.41 2.40
CA ARG A 52 -3.29 -9.10 1.40
C ARG A 52 -4.49 -9.76 2.04
N PHE A 53 -5.67 -9.44 1.54
CA PHE A 53 -6.88 -10.16 1.90
C PHE A 53 -7.02 -11.46 1.10
N ILE A 54 -7.52 -12.47 1.79
CA ILE A 54 -7.96 -13.74 1.21
C ILE A 54 -9.48 -13.84 1.38
N PRO A 55 -10.19 -14.57 0.50
CA PRO A 55 -11.62 -14.79 0.65
C PRO A 55 -11.93 -15.30 2.05
N ALA A 56 -12.99 -14.73 2.64
CA ALA A 56 -13.47 -15.15 3.94
C ALA A 56 -13.86 -16.62 3.91
N ARG A 57 -13.61 -17.29 5.02
CA ARG A 57 -13.94 -18.69 5.24
C ARG A 57 -15.02 -18.71 6.30
N GLU A 58 -16.22 -19.19 5.98
CA GLU A 58 -17.34 -19.17 6.93
C GLU A 58 -17.01 -19.87 8.24
N ASP A 59 -16.16 -20.91 8.19
CA ASP A 59 -15.69 -21.65 9.36
C ASP A 59 -14.67 -20.91 10.23
N LEU A 60 -14.00 -19.88 9.68
CA LEU A 60 -12.94 -19.12 10.37
C LEU A 60 -13.27 -17.63 10.57
N SER A 61 -14.18 -17.05 9.79
CA SER A 61 -14.46 -15.61 9.75
C SER A 61 -15.61 -15.20 10.68
N ALA A 62 -15.74 -15.89 11.82
CA ALA A 62 -16.70 -15.53 12.84
C ALA A 62 -16.38 -14.14 13.44
N PRO A 63 -17.39 -13.33 13.86
CA PRO A 63 -17.16 -11.98 14.40
C PRO A 63 -16.19 -11.93 15.59
N ALA A 64 -16.07 -13.01 16.36
CA ALA A 64 -15.14 -13.12 17.48
C ALA A 64 -13.66 -12.92 17.07
N VAL A 65 -13.30 -13.23 15.82
CA VAL A 65 -11.93 -13.07 15.30
C VAL A 65 -11.49 -11.61 15.23
N LEU A 66 -12.43 -10.66 15.12
CA LEU A 66 -12.11 -9.23 15.13
C LEU A 66 -11.47 -8.77 16.44
N GLY A 67 -11.77 -9.46 17.56
CA GLY A 67 -11.20 -9.20 18.87
C GLY A 67 -9.97 -10.03 19.21
N ALA A 68 -9.66 -11.07 18.43
CA ALA A 68 -8.66 -12.06 18.76
C ALA A 68 -7.22 -11.52 18.64
N ASP A 69 -6.35 -12.00 19.54
CA ASP A 69 -4.91 -11.82 19.42
C ASP A 69 -4.42 -12.51 18.13
N GLY A 70 -3.57 -11.84 17.35
CA GLY A 70 -3.13 -12.35 16.05
C GLY A 70 -4.03 -11.97 14.87
N TYR A 71 -5.05 -11.11 15.06
CA TYR A 71 -5.86 -10.61 13.93
C TYR A 71 -5.00 -9.78 12.97
N VAL A 72 -4.58 -10.40 11.86
CA VAL A 72 -3.59 -9.87 10.91
C VAL A 72 -3.87 -8.44 10.45
N PRO A 73 -5.12 -8.03 10.14
CA PRO A 73 -5.39 -6.65 9.76
C PRO A 73 -5.09 -5.62 10.86
N ARG A 74 -5.25 -5.98 12.15
CA ARG A 74 -4.87 -5.11 13.27
C ARG A 74 -3.35 -5.01 13.38
N HIS A 75 -2.66 -6.14 13.36
CA HIS A 75 -1.18 -6.17 13.34
C HIS A 75 -0.63 -5.31 12.19
N ALA A 76 -1.23 -5.43 11.00
CA ALA A 76 -0.82 -4.65 9.84
C ALA A 76 -1.03 -3.14 9.99
N ILE A 77 -1.86 -2.66 10.92
CA ILE A 77 -2.03 -1.23 11.23
C ILE A 77 -1.05 -0.80 12.33
N GLU A 78 -0.90 -1.63 13.36
CA GLU A 78 -0.07 -1.33 14.53
C GLU A 78 1.43 -1.44 14.27
N GLU A 79 1.84 -2.32 13.35
CA GLU A 79 3.25 -2.62 13.05
C GLU A 79 3.80 -1.87 11.84
N VAL A 80 3.00 -1.03 11.15
CA VAL A 80 3.50 -0.24 10.01
C VAL A 80 4.64 0.67 10.49
N PRO A 81 5.86 0.52 9.95
CA PRO A 81 6.97 1.38 10.34
C PRO A 81 6.71 2.84 9.96
N GLU A 82 7.28 3.76 10.74
CA GLU A 82 7.22 5.17 10.41
C GLU A 82 7.78 5.45 9.01
N GLY A 83 7.04 6.20 8.21
CA GLY A 83 7.44 6.57 6.85
C GLY A 83 7.33 5.45 5.80
N ALA A 84 6.78 4.29 6.16
CA ALA A 84 6.31 3.28 5.21
C ALA A 84 4.90 3.60 4.69
N VAL A 85 4.51 2.97 3.59
CA VAL A 85 3.17 3.07 2.98
C VAL A 85 2.50 1.71 3.07
N LEU A 86 1.39 1.63 3.80
CA LEU A 86 0.55 0.43 3.86
C LEU A 86 -0.15 0.23 2.51
N VAL A 87 0.19 -0.84 1.80
CA VAL A 87 -0.38 -1.20 0.49
C VAL A 87 -1.25 -2.43 0.66
N ILE A 88 -2.54 -2.30 0.38
CA ILE A 88 -3.54 -3.34 0.61
C ILE A 88 -4.02 -3.91 -0.73
N ASP A 89 -3.89 -5.23 -0.90
CA ASP A 89 -4.58 -5.98 -1.95
C ASP A 89 -5.88 -6.58 -1.39
N ALA A 90 -7.01 -5.97 -1.77
CA ALA A 90 -8.36 -6.41 -1.40
C ALA A 90 -9.11 -7.11 -2.56
N ARG A 91 -8.37 -7.61 -3.57
CA ARG A 91 -8.91 -8.40 -4.71
C ARG A 91 -10.06 -7.77 -5.53
N ARG A 92 -10.35 -6.48 -5.36
CA ARG A 92 -11.49 -5.77 -5.97
C ARG A 92 -12.84 -6.43 -5.65
N ASP A 93 -12.99 -6.97 -4.45
CA ASP A 93 -14.31 -7.36 -3.95
C ASP A 93 -15.15 -6.08 -3.78
N ALA A 94 -16.31 -6.03 -4.43
CA ALA A 94 -17.17 -4.85 -4.54
C ALA A 94 -18.56 -5.18 -4.03
#